data_AF-A0A1B1S714-F1
#
_entry.id   AF-A0A1B1S714-F1
#
_cell.length_a   1.000
_cell.length_b   1.000
_cell.length_c   1.000
_cell.angle_alpha   90.00
_cell.angle_beta   90.00
_cell.angle_gamma   90.00
#
_symmetry.space_group_name_H-M   'P 1'
#
loop_
_entity.id
_entity.type
_entity.pdbx_description
1 polymer ?
#
loop_
_entity_poly.entity_id
_entity_poly.type
_entity_poly.pdbx_seq_one_letter_code
_entity_poly.pdbx_strand_id
1 'polypeptide(L)'
;MDGDKSPLQAIKHRFYAMRNGIVADTLRRAGAEYRVIFGVNLPQLKEIASDIGYDAVLARELWANVSTRESVLLAPMIMPAEEFTIDEARRWVASAPSVEAVDVLCLRLLGRMPFAAQIADECLVSDSRLMQYAAMRLRSYIS
;
A
#
# COMPACT_ATOMS: atom_id res chain seq x y z
N MET A 1 -11.25 -33.00 2.15
CA MET A 1 -9.85 -32.53 2.22
C MET A 1 -9.92 -31.06 1.85
N ASP A 2 -10.18 -30.23 2.86
CA ASP A 2 -10.43 -28.80 2.63
C ASP A 2 -9.13 -28.18 2.14
N GLY A 3 -9.14 -27.76 0.87
CA GLY A 3 -8.01 -27.11 0.24
C GLY A 3 -7.76 -25.79 0.92
N ASP A 4 -6.76 -25.76 1.80
CA ASP A 4 -6.37 -24.56 2.53
C ASP A 4 -6.03 -23.46 1.52
N LYS A 5 -6.83 -22.40 1.52
CA LYS A 5 -6.66 -21.29 0.58
C LYS A 5 -5.40 -20.54 0.99
N SER A 6 -4.55 -20.19 0.04
CA SER A 6 -3.38 -19.38 0.38
C SER A 6 -3.82 -18.06 1.05
N PRO A 7 -3.03 -17.47 1.96
CA PRO A 7 -3.40 -16.22 2.64
C PRO A 7 -3.85 -15.13 1.66
N LEU A 8 -3.18 -15.02 0.52
CA LEU A 8 -3.56 -14.10 -0.56
C LEU A 8 -4.94 -14.41 -1.18
N GLN A 9 -5.30 -15.69 -1.33
CA GLN A 9 -6.64 -16.09 -1.79
C GLN A 9 -7.71 -15.75 -0.76
N ALA A 10 -7.44 -15.92 0.53
CA ALA A 10 -8.36 -15.54 1.61
C ALA A 10 -8.61 -14.02 1.62
N ILE A 11 -7.56 -13.20 1.45
CA ILE A 11 -7.69 -11.74 1.33
C ILE A 11 -8.51 -11.36 0.09
N LYS A 12 -8.24 -11.98 -1.07
CA LYS A 12 -9.03 -11.72 -2.28
C LYS A 12 -10.50 -12.03 -2.07
N HIS A 13 -10.83 -13.14 -1.39
CA HIS A 13 -12.20 -13.45 -1.02
C HIS A 13 -12.84 -12.36 -0.14
N ARG A 14 -12.11 -11.82 0.83
CA ARG A 14 -12.56 -10.68 1.65
C ARG A 14 -12.80 -9.43 0.80
N PHE A 15 -11.89 -9.08 -0.11
CA PHE A 15 -12.09 -7.96 -1.04
C PHE A 15 -13.35 -8.15 -1.91
N TYR A 16 -13.58 -9.36 -2.42
CA TYR A 16 -14.79 -9.68 -3.18
C TYR A 16 -16.07 -9.55 -2.34
N ALA A 17 -16.05 -9.97 -1.08
CA ALA A 17 -17.19 -9.87 -0.19
C ALA A 17 -17.56 -8.41 0.15
N MET A 18 -16.56 -7.52 0.25
CA MET A 18 -16.72 -6.10 0.60
C MET A 18 -16.77 -5.15 -0.60
N ARG A 19 -16.76 -5.68 -1.84
CA ARG A 19 -16.60 -4.89 -3.05
C ARG A 19 -17.71 -3.85 -3.24
N ASN A 20 -17.35 -2.72 -3.82
CA ASN A 20 -18.29 -1.68 -4.21
C ASN A 20 -18.03 -1.27 -5.66
N GLY A 21 -18.89 -1.76 -6.56
CA GLY A 21 -18.75 -1.50 -8.00
C GLY A 21 -18.87 -0.01 -8.37
N ILE A 22 -19.71 0.74 -7.65
CA ILE A 22 -19.87 2.18 -7.89
C ILE A 22 -18.57 2.92 -7.56
N VAL A 23 -17.95 2.59 -6.42
CA VAL A 23 -16.66 3.17 -6.03
C VAL A 23 -15.57 2.77 -7.03
N ALA A 24 -15.52 1.49 -7.40
CA ALA A 24 -14.54 1.00 -8.37
C ALA A 24 -14.65 1.73 -9.73
N ASP A 25 -15.87 1.90 -10.24
CA ASP A 25 -16.11 2.59 -11.52
C ASP A 25 -15.84 4.08 -11.44
N THR A 26 -16.12 4.71 -10.29
CA THR A 26 -15.79 6.11 -10.04
C THR A 26 -14.27 6.33 -10.08
N LEU A 27 -13.51 5.46 -9.41
CA LEU A 27 -12.05 5.51 -9.42
C LEU A 27 -11.47 5.27 -10.83
N ARG A 28 -12.03 4.34 -11.60
CA ARG A 28 -11.64 4.13 -13.01
C ARG A 28 -11.86 5.37 -13.85
N ARG A 29 -13.04 6.01 -13.73
CA ARG A 29 -13.36 7.25 -14.46
C ARG A 29 -12.48 8.42 -14.06
N ALA A 30 -12.01 8.44 -12.82
CA ALA A 30 -11.05 9.43 -12.31
C ALA A 30 -9.60 9.16 -12.76
N GLY A 31 -9.33 8.11 -13.54
CA GLY A 31 -8.02 7.81 -14.11
C GLY A 31 -7.12 6.94 -13.23
N ALA A 32 -7.68 6.13 -12.32
CA ALA A 32 -6.88 5.20 -11.51
C ALA A 32 -6.09 4.20 -12.39
N GLU A 33 -4.79 4.10 -12.16
CA GLU A 33 -3.84 3.30 -12.98
C GLU A 33 -3.89 1.79 -12.71
N TYR A 34 -4.77 1.34 -11.81
CA TYR A 34 -4.87 -0.07 -11.42
C TYR A 34 -5.68 -0.90 -12.42
N ARG A 35 -5.18 -2.09 -12.76
CA ARG A 35 -5.93 -3.07 -13.57
C ARG A 35 -7.13 -3.63 -12.81
N VAL A 36 -6.98 -3.85 -11.51
CA VAL A 36 -8.02 -4.40 -10.64
C VAL A 36 -8.34 -3.43 -9.52
N ILE A 37 -9.63 -3.11 -9.38
CA ILE A 37 -10.17 -2.28 -8.31
C ILE A 37 -11.44 -2.95 -7.80
N PHE A 38 -11.44 -3.35 -6.53
CA PHE A 38 -12.61 -3.92 -5.85
C PHE A 38 -13.54 -2.84 -5.30
N GLY A 39 -13.03 -1.62 -5.06
CA GLY A 39 -13.79 -0.53 -4.48
C GLY A 39 -13.94 -0.66 -2.97
N VAL A 40 -13.04 -1.41 -2.32
CA VAL A 40 -12.97 -1.48 -0.86
C VAL A 40 -12.37 -0.17 -0.35
N ASN A 41 -13.02 0.44 0.62
CA ASN A 41 -12.59 1.72 1.17
C ASN A 41 -11.51 1.54 2.26
N LEU A 42 -10.83 2.64 2.62
CA LEU A 42 -9.75 2.59 3.61
C LEU A 42 -10.21 2.09 4.99
N PRO A 43 -11.38 2.48 5.55
CA PRO A 43 -11.88 1.88 6.79
C PRO A 43 -11.98 0.35 6.74
N GLN A 44 -12.58 -0.22 5.70
CA GLN A 44 -12.69 -1.66 5.52
C GLN A 44 -11.31 -2.33 5.37
N LEU A 45 -10.37 -1.70 4.65
CA LEU A 45 -9.01 -2.21 4.56
C LEU A 45 -8.30 -2.23 5.92
N LYS A 46 -8.57 -1.26 6.80
CA LYS A 46 -8.04 -1.27 8.17
C LYS A 46 -8.64 -2.39 9.01
N GLU A 47 -9.93 -2.68 8.87
CA GLU A 47 -10.57 -3.81 9.54
C GLU A 47 -9.92 -5.13 9.09
N ILE A 48 -9.72 -5.31 7.78
CA ILE A 48 -9.00 -6.46 7.23
C ILE A 48 -7.59 -6.56 7.79
N ALA A 49 -6.85 -5.44 7.82
CA ALA A 49 -5.48 -5.40 8.35
C ALA A 49 -5.45 -5.78 9.83
N SER A 50 -6.41 -5.30 10.63
CA SER A 50 -6.50 -5.61 12.06
C SER A 50 -6.75 -7.09 12.31
N ASP A 51 -7.58 -7.73 11.50
CA ASP A 51 -7.85 -9.18 11.60
C ASP A 51 -6.63 -10.03 11.23
N ILE A 52 -5.84 -9.60 10.25
CA ILE A 52 -4.64 -10.31 9.78
C ILE A 52 -3.51 -10.16 10.80
N GLY A 53 -3.34 -8.96 11.37
CA GLY A 53 -2.17 -8.60 12.13
C GLY A 53 -0.97 -8.27 11.23
N TYR A 54 0.23 -8.25 11.81
CA TYR A 54 1.46 -8.04 11.05
C TYR A 54 1.95 -9.36 10.43
N ASP A 55 2.24 -9.31 9.13
CA ASP A 55 2.78 -10.44 8.36
C ASP A 55 3.64 -9.90 7.22
N ALA A 56 4.97 -9.99 7.38
CA ALA A 56 5.92 -9.45 6.42
C ALA A 56 5.94 -10.22 5.09
N VAL A 57 5.66 -11.52 5.09
CA VAL A 57 5.61 -12.32 3.86
C VAL A 57 4.41 -11.90 3.04
N LEU A 58 3.24 -11.85 3.69
CA LEU A 58 2.00 -11.46 3.03
C LEU A 58 2.00 -9.99 2.59
N ALA A 59 2.59 -9.09 3.38
CA ALA A 59 2.76 -7.69 3.00
C ALA A 59 3.53 -7.55 1.67
N ARG A 60 4.64 -8.30 1.52
CA ARG A 60 5.45 -8.30 0.31
C ARG A 60 4.73 -8.94 -0.87
N GLU A 61 3.99 -10.03 -0.66
CA GLU A 61 3.15 -10.65 -1.69
C GLU A 61 2.06 -9.70 -2.20
N LEU A 62 1.40 -8.98 -1.28
CA LEU A 62 0.41 -7.96 -1.61
C LEU A 62 1.04 -6.81 -2.39
N TRP A 63 2.20 -6.29 -1.94
CA TRP A 63 2.90 -5.21 -2.63
C TRP A 63 3.37 -5.64 -4.03
N ALA A 64 3.84 -6.88 -4.20
CA ALA A 64 4.22 -7.44 -5.49
C ALA A 64 3.03 -7.47 -6.49
N ASN A 65 1.79 -7.49 -6.00
CA ASN A 65 0.59 -7.37 -6.83
C ASN A 65 0.18 -5.89 -7.05
N VAL A 66 1.12 -5.07 -7.55
CA VAL A 66 0.90 -3.62 -7.80
C VAL A 66 -0.29 -3.31 -8.72
N SER A 67 -0.74 -4.29 -9.53
CA SER A 67 -1.87 -4.14 -10.44
C SER A 67 -3.24 -4.06 -9.75
N THR A 68 -3.32 -4.45 -8.46
CA THR A 68 -4.54 -4.46 -7.67
C THR A 68 -4.48 -3.37 -6.60
N ARG A 69 -5.39 -2.39 -6.68
CA ARG A 69 -5.43 -1.25 -5.74
C ARG A 69 -5.43 -1.70 -4.29
N GLU A 70 -6.39 -2.52 -3.91
CA GLU A 70 -6.57 -2.95 -2.52
C GLU A 70 -5.37 -3.75 -1.98
N SER A 71 -4.63 -4.45 -2.84
CA SER A 71 -3.38 -5.12 -2.43
C SER A 71 -2.30 -4.12 -2.04
N VAL A 72 -2.07 -3.11 -2.89
CA VAL A 72 -1.07 -2.05 -2.64
C VAL A 72 -1.41 -1.25 -1.39
N LEU A 73 -2.69 -0.94 -1.17
CA LEU A 73 -3.10 -0.17 0.01
C LEU A 73 -3.05 -0.99 1.31
N LEU A 74 -3.31 -2.29 1.25
CA LEU A 74 -3.28 -3.16 2.44
C LEU A 74 -1.86 -3.47 2.90
N ALA A 75 -0.91 -3.67 1.96
CA ALA A 75 0.45 -4.08 2.27
C ALA A 75 1.16 -3.22 3.34
N PRO A 76 1.17 -1.87 3.25
CA PRO A 76 1.79 -1.03 4.28
C PRO A 76 1.08 -1.07 5.64
N MET A 77 -0.17 -1.54 5.70
CA MET A 77 -0.91 -1.66 6.96
C MET A 77 -0.51 -2.91 7.75
N ILE A 78 -0.05 -3.96 7.07
CA ILE A 78 0.30 -5.26 7.68
C ILE A 78 1.81 -5.54 7.67
N MET A 79 2.63 -4.66 7.11
CA MET A 79 4.09 -4.79 7.18
C MET A 79 4.59 -4.45 8.60
N PRO A 80 5.28 -5.37 9.30
CA PRO A 80 5.95 -5.06 10.56
C PRO A 80 7.13 -4.12 10.32
N ALA A 81 7.26 -3.09 11.15
CA ALA A 81 8.26 -2.03 10.96
C ALA A 81 9.68 -2.57 11.19
N GLU A 82 9.84 -3.47 12.14
CA GLU A 82 11.09 -4.13 12.52
C GLU A 82 11.69 -4.98 11.40
N GLU A 83 10.88 -5.46 10.45
CA GLU A 83 11.33 -6.24 9.30
C GLU A 83 11.40 -5.41 8.00
N PHE A 84 11.04 -4.12 8.05
CA PHE A 84 11.02 -3.27 6.88
C PHE A 84 12.34 -2.52 6.71
N THR A 85 13.10 -2.90 5.68
CA THR A 85 14.43 -2.34 5.44
C THR A 85 14.38 -1.04 4.64
N ILE A 86 15.44 -0.23 4.73
CA ILE A 86 15.58 0.97 3.91
C ILE A 86 15.60 0.66 2.40
N ASP A 87 16.18 -0.48 2.01
CA ASP A 87 16.19 -0.89 0.60
C ASP A 87 14.81 -1.31 0.10
N GLU A 88 13.98 -1.92 0.96
CA GLU A 88 12.57 -2.15 0.65
C GLU A 88 11.80 -0.85 0.55
N ALA A 89 12.05 0.10 1.46
CA ALA A 89 11.45 1.43 1.40
C ALA A 89 11.72 2.14 0.07
N ARG A 90 12.97 2.12 -0.41
CA ARG A 90 13.35 2.64 -1.73
C ARG A 90 12.59 1.97 -2.86
N ARG A 91 12.52 0.63 -2.85
CA ARG A 91 11.79 -0.12 -3.88
C ARG A 91 10.30 0.18 -3.86
N TRP A 92 9.68 0.25 -2.68
CA TRP A 92 8.25 0.49 -2.53
C TRP A 92 7.89 1.91 -2.97
N VAL A 93 8.62 2.94 -2.51
CA VAL A 93 8.33 4.32 -2.94
C VAL A 93 8.52 4.52 -4.44
N ALA A 94 9.53 3.88 -5.05
CA ALA A 94 9.78 3.96 -6.49
C ALA A 94 8.74 3.18 -7.34
N SER A 95 8.12 2.15 -6.77
CA SER A 95 7.13 1.30 -7.47
C SER A 95 5.68 1.66 -7.15
N ALA A 96 5.43 2.65 -6.27
CA ALA A 96 4.11 3.09 -5.92
C ALA A 96 3.37 3.59 -7.17
N PRO A 97 2.20 3.03 -7.53
CA PRO A 97 1.53 3.33 -8.80
C PRO A 97 0.62 4.57 -8.75
N SER A 98 0.51 5.24 -7.60
CA SER A 98 -0.40 6.39 -7.46
C SER A 98 -0.09 7.24 -6.23
N VAL A 99 -0.61 8.48 -6.24
CA VAL A 99 -0.62 9.38 -5.08
C VAL A 99 -1.25 8.71 -3.86
N GLU A 100 -2.35 7.98 -4.04
CA GLU A 100 -3.02 7.26 -2.95
C GLU A 100 -2.13 6.19 -2.33
N ALA A 101 -1.41 5.42 -3.17
CA ALA A 101 -0.46 4.43 -2.68
C ALA A 101 0.67 5.09 -1.87
N VAL A 102 1.19 6.23 -2.34
CA VAL A 102 2.20 7.02 -1.62
C VAL A 102 1.65 7.52 -0.28
N ASP A 103 0.45 8.11 -0.27
CA ASP A 103 -0.20 8.59 0.95
C ASP A 103 -0.33 7.48 2.01
N VAL A 104 -0.83 6.31 1.58
CA VAL A 104 -1.00 5.16 2.47
C VAL A 104 0.35 4.63 2.93
N LEU A 105 1.32 4.49 2.04
CA LEU A 105 2.67 4.03 2.37
C LEU A 105 3.34 4.96 3.41
N CYS A 106 3.28 6.27 3.19
CA CYS A 106 3.83 7.28 4.09
C CYS A 106 3.14 7.25 5.45
N LEU A 107 1.81 7.30 5.47
CA LEU A 107 1.02 7.34 6.71
C LEU A 107 1.13 6.04 7.51
N ARG A 108 1.09 4.90 6.82
CA ARG A 108 0.97 3.60 7.48
C ARG A 108 2.31 2.97 7.77
N LEU A 109 3.40 3.28 7.07
CA LEU A 109 4.66 2.56 7.28
C LEU A 109 5.86 3.49 7.31
N LEU A 110 6.11 4.29 6.27
CA LEU A 110 7.38 5.04 6.19
C LEU A 110 7.52 6.09 7.29
N GLY A 111 6.45 6.78 7.69
CA GLY A 111 6.52 7.88 8.67
C GLY A 111 7.01 7.46 10.06
N ARG A 112 6.95 6.16 10.40
CA ARG A 112 7.43 5.60 11.68
C ARG A 112 8.84 5.00 11.59
N MET A 113 9.45 4.99 10.40
CA MET A 113 10.75 4.37 10.19
C MET A 113 11.89 5.31 10.62
N PRO A 114 12.96 4.79 11.24
CA PRO A 114 14.10 5.62 11.64
C PRO A 114 14.83 6.28 10.45
N PHE A 115 14.69 5.71 9.25
CA PHE A 115 15.27 6.22 8.01
C PHE A 115 14.30 7.07 7.16
N ALA A 116 13.15 7.47 7.71
CA ALA A 116 12.14 8.22 6.96
C ALA A 116 12.66 9.53 6.36
N ALA A 117 13.46 10.29 7.13
CA ALA A 117 14.08 11.53 6.64
C ALA A 117 15.01 11.26 5.44
N GLN A 118 15.82 10.20 5.50
CA GLN A 118 16.71 9.81 4.42
C GLN A 118 15.93 9.46 3.14
N ILE A 119 14.84 8.68 3.26
CA ILE A 119 13.99 8.36 2.10
C ILE A 119 13.36 9.63 1.51
N ALA A 120 12.93 10.57 2.35
CA ALA A 120 12.37 11.83 1.87
C ALA A 120 13.40 12.65 1.08
N ASP A 121 14.64 12.74 1.55
CA ASP A 121 15.71 13.46 0.87
C ASP A 121 16.06 12.82 -0.48
N GLU A 122 16.17 11.48 -0.53
CA GLU A 122 16.39 10.73 -1.76
C GLU A 122 15.25 10.95 -2.77
N CYS A 123 14.01 10.99 -2.29
CA CYS A 123 12.84 11.21 -3.14
C CYS A 123 12.73 12.65 -3.65
N LEU A 124 13.21 13.64 -2.88
CA LEU A 124 13.11 15.06 -3.22
C LEU A 124 13.92 15.42 -4.47
N VAL A 125 15.07 14.76 -4.66
CA VAL A 125 15.99 15.00 -5.79
C VAL A 125 15.72 14.09 -6.99
N SER A 126 14.66 13.27 -6.95
CA SER A 126 14.24 12.42 -8.07
C SER A 126 13.58 13.24 -9.19
N ASP A 127 13.73 12.79 -10.43
CA ASP A 127 13.00 13.36 -11.59
C ASP A 127 11.52 12.94 -11.63
N SER A 128 11.13 11.96 -10.80
CA SER A 128 9.74 11.51 -10.70
C SER A 128 8.92 12.46 -9.84
N ARG A 129 7.91 13.10 -10.43
CA ARG A 129 6.93 13.93 -9.70
C ARG A 129 6.27 13.19 -8.54
N LEU A 130 6.01 11.89 -8.72
CA LEU A 130 5.39 11.08 -7.68
C LEU A 130 6.35 10.82 -6.50
N MET A 131 7.65 10.65 -6.78
CA MET A 131 8.66 10.56 -5.72
C MET A 131 8.85 11.91 -5.03
N GLN A 132 8.92 13.02 -5.76
CA GLN A 132 8.96 14.36 -5.16
C GLN A 132 7.73 14.61 -4.27
N TYR A 133 6.55 14.13 -4.68
CA TYR A 133 5.35 14.13 -3.85
C TYR A 133 5.52 13.27 -2.59
N ALA A 134 6.07 12.06 -2.71
CA ALA A 134 6.39 11.21 -1.56
C ALA A 134 7.32 11.90 -0.56
N ALA A 135 8.33 12.65 -1.03
CA ALA A 135 9.21 13.44 -0.17
C ALA A 135 8.46 14.48 0.65
N MET A 136 7.64 15.32 -0.02
CA MET A 136 6.81 16.32 0.66
C MET A 136 5.85 15.68 1.65
N ARG A 137 5.26 14.55 1.26
CA ARG A 137 4.29 13.84 2.09
C ARG A 137 4.93 13.24 3.32
N LEU A 138 6.07 12.57 3.17
CA LEU A 138 6.80 11.97 4.27
C LEU A 138 7.32 13.02 5.26
N ARG A 139 7.79 14.17 4.75
CA ARG A 139 8.19 15.32 5.58
C ARG A 139 7.06 15.86 6.45
N SER A 140 5.81 15.78 6.00
CA SER A 140 4.64 16.19 6.82
C SER A 140 4.34 15.28 8.01
N TYR A 141 4.96 14.10 8.08
CA TYR A 141 4.73 13.12 9.14
C TYR A 141 5.88 13.00 10.14
N ILE A 142 7.09 13.41 9.74
CA ILE A 142 8.30 13.32 10.57
C ILE A 142 8.65 14.65 11.27
N SER A 143 7.90 15.71 10.96
CA SER A 143 8.04 17.05 11.55
C SER A 143 7.48 17.14 12.95
#